data_AF-A0A5C7P3N3-F1
#
_entry.id   AF-A0A5C7P3N3-F1
#
_cell.length_a   1.000
_cell.length_b   1.000
_cell.length_c   1.000
_cell.angle_alpha   90.00
_cell.angle_beta   90.00
_cell.angle_gamma   90.00
#
_symmetry.space_group_name_H-M   'P 1'
#
loop_
_entity.id
_entity.type
_entity.pdbx_description
1 polymer ?
#
loop_
_entity_poly.entity_id
_entity_poly.type
_entity_poly.pdbx_seq_one_letter_code
_entity_poly.pdbx_strand_id
1 'polypeptide(L)'
;MPIFFNANYRGVAMLGGTYGLSRKIMDAAIKYGMFVVADYWHKKILPHHFERGARRRYKHQKRKKAYSEIKVKLAQGEGIPDPITGQLEYHQVVKSGLVDIAFEGDTESKASRQRSIKATAGGFVLKMIVPKYIVMRRRRSYPDMRRELTYITTEEAMLLGRVFWRAARQFLRANLIQQTIAGSS
;
A
#
# COMPACT_ATOMS: atom_id res chain seq x y z
N MET A 1 -2.33 5.75 7.40
CA MET A 1 -2.78 6.43 6.17
C MET A 1 -3.90 5.61 5.54
N PRO A 2 -5.17 6.07 5.52
CA PRO A 2 -6.24 5.29 4.91
C PRO A 2 -6.00 5.13 3.40
N ILE A 3 -6.08 3.89 2.93
CA ILE A 3 -6.15 3.53 1.51
C ILE A 3 -7.61 3.13 1.30
N PHE A 4 -8.33 3.89 0.50
CA PHE A 4 -9.73 3.61 0.22
C PHE A 4 -9.81 2.66 -0.97
N PHE A 5 -9.90 1.36 -0.69
CA PHE A 5 -10.21 0.33 -1.67
C PHE A 5 -11.69 -0.04 -1.54
N ASN A 6 -12.46 0.20 -2.61
CA ASN A 6 -13.86 -0.18 -2.66
C ASN A 6 -13.95 -1.55 -3.36
N ALA A 7 -14.05 -2.62 -2.57
CA ALA A 7 -14.26 -3.96 -3.13
C ALA A 7 -15.72 -4.11 -3.56
N ASN A 8 -15.97 -4.75 -4.69
CA ASN A 8 -17.34 -5.11 -5.06
C ASN A 8 -17.84 -6.25 -4.16
N TYR A 9 -18.66 -5.92 -3.17
CA TYR A 9 -19.20 -6.87 -2.19
C TYR A 9 -20.32 -7.78 -2.73
N ARG A 10 -20.85 -7.51 -3.93
CA ARG A 10 -22.00 -8.24 -4.48
C ARG A 10 -21.76 -9.74 -4.54
N GLY A 11 -20.56 -10.17 -4.92
CA GLY A 11 -20.22 -11.59 -4.97
C GLY A 11 -20.35 -12.27 -3.60
N VAL A 12 -19.93 -11.60 -2.53
CA VAL A 12 -19.95 -12.16 -1.17
C VAL A 12 -21.38 -12.26 -0.66
N ALA A 13 -22.18 -11.22 -0.92
CA ALA A 13 -23.60 -11.19 -0.57
C ALA A 13 -24.41 -12.27 -1.32
N MET A 14 -24.15 -12.47 -2.62
CA MET A 14 -24.82 -13.52 -3.39
C MET A 14 -24.50 -14.91 -2.85
N LEU A 15 -23.22 -15.24 -2.64
CA LEU A 15 -22.84 -16.54 -2.06
C LEU A 15 -23.43 -16.73 -0.67
N GLY A 16 -23.33 -15.72 0.21
CA GLY A 16 -23.89 -15.80 1.55
C GLY A 16 -25.39 -16.05 1.54
N GLY A 17 -26.13 -15.37 0.66
CA GLY A 17 -27.56 -15.59 0.46
C GLY A 17 -27.89 -17.00 -0.04
N THR A 18 -27.14 -17.52 -1.02
CA THR A 18 -27.34 -18.88 -1.55
C THR A 18 -27.19 -19.97 -0.48
N TYR A 19 -26.27 -19.79 0.46
CA TYR A 19 -26.02 -20.77 1.52
C TYR A 19 -26.72 -20.44 2.86
N GLY A 20 -27.64 -19.48 2.88
CA GLY A 20 -28.37 -19.11 4.11
C GLY A 20 -27.46 -18.57 5.22
N LEU A 21 -26.29 -18.03 4.89
CA LEU A 21 -25.34 -17.53 5.88
C LEU A 21 -25.83 -16.24 6.53
N SER A 22 -25.65 -16.14 7.84
CA SER A 22 -26.02 -14.93 8.58
C SER A 22 -25.24 -13.71 8.12
N ARG A 23 -25.84 -12.52 8.25
CA ARG A 23 -25.19 -11.24 7.96
C ARG A 23 -23.88 -11.05 8.73
N LYS A 24 -23.80 -11.53 9.97
CA LYS A 24 -22.58 -11.50 10.78
C LYS A 24 -21.43 -12.27 10.13
N ILE A 25 -21.71 -13.46 9.58
CA ILE A 25 -20.70 -14.27 8.88
C ILE A 25 -20.27 -13.60 7.58
N MET A 26 -21.22 -13.04 6.82
CA MET A 26 -20.90 -12.28 5.61
C MET A 26 -20.02 -11.06 5.91
N ASP A 27 -20.36 -10.26 6.92
CA ASP A 27 -19.57 -9.10 7.33
C ASP A 27 -18.17 -9.50 7.81
N ALA A 28 -18.05 -10.63 8.53
CA ALA A 28 -16.77 -11.18 8.94
C ALA A 28 -15.92 -11.62 7.73
N ALA A 29 -16.53 -12.27 6.73
CA ALA A 29 -15.85 -12.67 5.50
C ALA A 29 -15.36 -11.46 4.70
N ILE A 30 -16.17 -10.40 4.61
CA ILE A 30 -15.78 -9.14 3.95
C ILE A 30 -14.60 -8.49 4.69
N LYS A 31 -14.70 -8.36 6.02
CA LYS A 31 -13.62 -7.81 6.86
C LYS A 31 -12.32 -8.60 6.69
N TYR A 32 -12.42 -9.93 6.68
CA TYR A 32 -11.27 -10.80 6.45
C TYR A 32 -10.68 -10.59 5.04
N GLY A 33 -11.51 -10.54 4.00
CA GLY A 33 -11.05 -10.24 2.64
C GLY A 33 -10.33 -8.89 2.55
N MET A 34 -10.86 -7.85 3.19
CA MET A 34 -10.23 -6.52 3.25
C MET A 34 -8.90 -6.52 3.99
N PHE A 35 -8.79 -7.28 5.08
CA PHE A 35 -7.54 -7.46 5.80
C PHE A 35 -6.47 -8.08 4.89
N VAL A 36 -6.81 -9.14 4.16
CA VAL A 36 -5.88 -9.83 3.25
C VAL A 36 -5.48 -8.92 2.09
N VAL A 37 -6.40 -8.10 1.54
CA VAL A 37 -6.09 -7.09 0.52
C VAL A 37 -5.06 -6.07 1.04
N ALA A 38 -5.28 -5.53 2.23
CA ALA A 38 -4.38 -4.54 2.83
C ALA A 38 -2.99 -5.14 3.07
N ASP A 39 -2.94 -6.38 3.55
CA ASP A 39 -1.71 -7.11 3.78
C ASP A 39 -0.96 -7.41 2.47
N TYR A 40 -1.68 -7.86 1.45
CA TYR A 40 -1.13 -8.12 0.12
C TYR A 40 -0.60 -6.84 -0.52
N TRP A 41 -1.37 -5.74 -0.48
CA TRP A 41 -0.93 -4.45 -1.00
C TRP A 41 0.39 -4.04 -0.34
N HIS A 42 0.49 -4.11 0.99
CA HIS A 42 1.71 -3.72 1.70
C HIS A 42 2.91 -4.64 1.38
N LYS A 43 2.70 -5.96 1.31
CA LYS A 43 3.79 -6.91 1.06
C LYS A 43 4.23 -6.97 -0.39
N LYS A 44 3.32 -6.74 -1.34
CA LYS A 44 3.52 -7.06 -2.76
C LYS A 44 3.40 -5.87 -3.70
N ILE A 45 2.61 -4.84 -3.37
CA ILE A 45 2.43 -3.67 -4.23
C ILE A 45 3.30 -2.51 -3.76
N LEU A 46 3.30 -2.21 -2.46
CA LEU A 46 4.09 -1.12 -1.88
C LEU A 46 5.58 -1.16 -2.27
N PRO A 47 6.29 -2.32 -2.30
CA PRO A 47 7.68 -2.37 -2.75
C PRO A 47 7.89 -1.81 -4.17
N HIS A 48 6.93 -2.03 -5.08
CA HIS A 48 7.02 -1.54 -6.45
C HIS A 48 6.97 -0.01 -6.56
N HIS A 49 6.42 0.70 -5.57
CA HIS A 49 6.49 2.17 -5.52
C HIS A 49 7.91 2.70 -5.34
N PHE A 50 8.82 1.83 -4.91
CA PHE A 50 10.23 2.13 -4.69
C PHE A 50 11.12 1.51 -5.77
N GLU A 51 10.58 0.92 -6.84
CA GLU A 51 11.41 0.32 -7.90
C GLU A 51 11.76 1.32 -9.02
N ARG A 52 12.70 0.91 -9.88
CA ARG A 52 13.07 1.69 -11.07
C ARG A 52 11.87 1.84 -11.97
N GLY A 53 11.55 3.08 -12.32
CA GLY A 53 10.42 3.37 -13.20
C GLY A 53 9.07 3.38 -12.49
N ALA A 54 9.04 3.29 -11.15
CA ALA A 54 7.85 3.57 -10.35
C ALA A 54 7.19 4.89 -10.77
N ARG A 55 7.99 5.92 -11.09
CA ARG A 55 7.53 7.20 -11.66
C ARG A 55 6.52 7.05 -12.78
N ARG A 56 6.87 6.18 -13.75
CA ARG A 56 6.09 5.96 -14.97
C ARG A 56 4.85 5.13 -14.66
N ARG A 57 5.01 4.08 -13.85
CA ARG A 57 3.94 3.15 -13.47
C ARG A 57 2.87 3.83 -12.60
N TYR A 58 3.29 4.55 -11.56
CA TYR A 58 2.42 5.16 -10.56
C TYR A 58 2.15 6.66 -10.80
N LYS A 59 2.57 7.16 -11.97
CA LYS A 59 2.35 8.55 -12.40
C LYS A 59 2.82 9.58 -11.37
N HIS A 60 3.99 9.36 -10.76
CA HIS A 60 4.55 10.32 -9.80
C HIS A 60 4.80 11.68 -10.47
N GLN A 61 4.51 12.75 -9.74
CA GLN A 61 4.63 14.11 -10.27
C GLN A 61 6.11 14.44 -10.55
N LYS A 62 6.37 15.20 -11.61
CA LYS A 62 7.73 15.63 -11.96
C LYS A 62 8.29 16.52 -10.85
N ARG A 63 9.50 16.22 -10.39
CA ARG A 63 10.29 17.07 -9.48
C ARG A 63 11.11 18.09 -10.28
N LYS A 64 11.58 19.16 -9.60
CA LYS A 64 12.52 20.12 -10.20
C LYS A 64 13.81 19.38 -10.62
N LYS A 65 14.39 19.75 -11.77
CA LYS A 65 15.58 19.09 -12.34
C LYS A 65 16.76 19.05 -11.34
N ALA A 66 17.09 20.19 -10.75
CA ALA A 66 18.15 20.30 -9.74
C ALA A 66 17.93 19.37 -8.52
N TYR A 67 16.69 19.22 -8.04
CA TYR A 67 16.37 18.31 -6.93
C TYR A 67 16.65 16.84 -7.31
N SER A 68 16.23 16.44 -8.52
CA SER A 68 16.48 15.10 -9.02
C SER A 68 17.98 14.84 -9.19
N GLU A 69 18.73 15.79 -9.76
CA GLU A 69 20.18 15.66 -9.96
C GLU A 69 20.94 15.50 -8.64
N ILE A 70 20.62 16.32 -7.63
CA ILE A 70 21.16 16.20 -6.27
C ILE A 70 20.90 14.79 -5.73
N LYS A 71 19.69 14.25 -5.89
CA LYS A 71 19.37 12.92 -5.35
C LYS A 71 20.04 11.79 -6.12
N VAL A 72 20.17 11.89 -7.44
CA VAL A 72 20.94 10.93 -8.25
C VAL A 72 22.39 10.87 -7.78
N LYS A 73 23.03 12.03 -7.57
CA LYS A 73 24.41 12.10 -7.07
C LYS A 73 24.56 11.42 -5.72
N LEU A 74 23.68 11.72 -4.75
CA LEU A 74 23.68 11.06 -3.44
C LEU A 74 23.47 9.55 -3.55
N ALA A 75 22.58 9.09 -4.44
CA ALA A 75 22.32 7.67 -4.67
C ALA A 75 23.53 6.95 -5.29
N GLN A 76 24.35 7.65 -6.08
CA GLN A 76 25.61 7.16 -6.62
C GLN A 76 26.76 7.17 -5.59
N GLY A 77 26.50 7.65 -4.37
CA GLY A 77 27.50 7.79 -3.32
C GLY A 77 28.39 9.02 -3.50
N GLU A 78 28.04 9.95 -4.39
CA GLU A 78 28.74 11.22 -4.54
C GLU A 78 28.37 12.16 -3.38
N GLY A 79 29.38 12.79 -2.77
CA GLY A 79 29.18 13.83 -1.77
C GLY A 79 28.65 15.11 -2.41
N ILE A 80 27.74 15.79 -1.71
CA ILE A 80 27.21 17.09 -2.17
C ILE A 80 27.75 18.19 -1.27
N PRO A 81 28.36 19.24 -1.83
CA PRO A 81 28.84 20.36 -1.03
C PRO A 81 27.64 21.09 -0.43
N ASP A 82 27.65 21.25 0.88
CA ASP A 82 26.73 22.11 1.61
C ASP A 82 26.92 23.56 1.12
N PRO A 83 25.86 24.23 0.63
CA PRO A 83 25.96 25.59 0.09
C PRO A 83 26.33 26.65 1.14
N ILE A 84 26.25 26.35 2.43
CA ILE A 84 26.58 27.25 3.54
C ILE A 84 27.99 26.97 4.05
N THR A 85 28.32 25.70 4.31
CA THR A 85 29.58 25.32 4.97
C THR A 85 30.68 24.88 4.00
N GLY A 86 30.34 24.55 2.75
CA GLY A 86 31.26 24.00 1.75
C GLY A 86 31.70 22.56 2.02
N GLN A 87 31.26 21.96 3.13
CA GLN A 87 31.60 20.58 3.48
C GLN A 87 30.83 19.59 2.60
N LEU A 88 31.48 18.48 2.23
CA LEU A 88 30.80 17.40 1.50
C LEU A 88 29.90 16.62 2.45
N GLU A 89 28.59 16.69 2.22
CA GLU A 89 27.63 15.83 2.88
C GLU A 89 27.48 14.51 2.14
N TYR A 90 27.64 13.41 2.88
CA TYR A 90 27.35 12.07 2.40
C TYR A 90 26.07 11.58 3.07
N HIS A 91 25.02 11.39 2.28
CA HIS A 91 23.78 10.79 2.78
C HIS A 91 23.79 9.30 2.41
N GLN A 92 23.55 8.42 3.39
CA GLN A 92 23.29 7.01 3.10
C GLN A 92 21.91 6.90 2.43
N VAL A 93 21.88 7.04 1.10
CA VAL A 93 20.73 6.60 0.32
C VAL A 93 20.79 5.08 0.31
N VAL A 94 19.71 4.43 0.75
CA VAL A 94 19.65 2.97 0.90
C VAL A 94 20.08 2.32 -0.42
N LYS A 95 21.12 1.49 -0.36
CA LYS A 95 21.82 0.85 -1.50
C LYS A 95 20.96 -0.07 -2.38
N SER A 96 19.65 -0.15 -2.19
CA SER A 96 18.75 -0.82 -3.14
C SER A 96 18.68 0.04 -4.40
N GLY A 97 19.70 -0.07 -5.25
CA GLY A 97 19.86 0.75 -6.44
C GLY A 97 18.58 0.80 -7.25
N LEU A 98 18.31 1.98 -7.81
CA LEU A 98 17.24 2.25 -8.78
C LEU A 98 15.86 2.65 -8.21
N VAL A 99 15.76 3.23 -7.02
CA VAL A 99 14.47 3.75 -6.52
C VAL A 99 14.07 5.02 -7.28
N ASP A 100 12.76 5.27 -7.45
CA ASP A 100 12.33 6.57 -7.94
C ASP A 100 12.50 7.63 -6.85
N ILE A 101 13.31 8.66 -7.14
CA ILE A 101 13.69 9.80 -6.30
C ILE A 101 12.49 10.46 -5.58
N ALA A 102 11.28 10.27 -6.11
CA ALA A 102 10.03 10.67 -5.46
C ALA A 102 9.90 10.14 -4.03
N PHE A 103 10.50 9.00 -3.67
CA PHE A 103 10.43 8.42 -2.32
C PHE A 103 11.76 8.01 -1.70
N GLU A 104 12.89 8.33 -2.33
CA GLU A 104 14.22 7.96 -1.83
C GLU A 104 14.56 8.59 -0.47
N GLY A 105 15.18 7.76 0.39
CA GLY A 105 15.49 8.02 1.80
C GLY A 105 15.06 6.83 2.69
N ASP A 106 14.98 7.03 4.01
CA ASP A 106 14.46 6.03 4.98
C ASP A 106 12.94 5.78 4.80
N THR A 107 12.31 6.22 3.70
CA THR A 107 10.88 5.98 3.41
C THR A 107 10.60 4.52 3.23
N GLU A 108 11.31 3.84 2.32
CA GLU A 108 11.10 2.42 2.02
C GLU A 108 11.33 1.60 3.30
N SER A 109 12.47 1.82 3.94
CA SER A 109 12.81 1.16 5.20
C SER A 109 11.75 1.40 6.29
N LYS A 110 11.24 2.62 6.50
CA LYS A 110 10.16 2.87 7.48
C LYS A 110 8.82 2.28 7.06
N ALA A 111 8.42 2.47 5.81
CA ALA A 111 7.11 2.07 5.29
C ALA A 111 6.97 0.55 5.25
N SER A 112 8.06 -0.17 4.95
CA SER A 112 8.09 -1.63 4.81
C SER A 112 8.20 -2.37 6.15
N ARG A 113 8.73 -1.75 7.22
CA ARG A 113 8.96 -2.42 8.53
C ARG A 113 7.67 -2.86 9.23
N GLN A 114 6.86 -1.90 9.67
CA GLN A 114 5.72 -2.16 10.54
C GLN A 114 4.43 -1.58 9.95
N ARG A 115 3.39 -2.41 9.97
CA ARG A 115 2.03 -2.02 9.59
C ARG A 115 1.02 -2.45 10.64
N SER A 116 -0.01 -1.65 10.82
CA SER A 116 -1.23 -2.02 11.54
C SER A 116 -2.40 -1.88 10.58
N ILE A 117 -3.18 -2.94 10.43
CA ILE A 117 -4.34 -3.00 9.53
C ILE A 117 -5.61 -3.02 10.38
N LYS A 118 -6.53 -2.10 10.10
CA LYS A 118 -7.89 -2.12 10.62
C LYS A 118 -8.86 -2.28 9.45
N ALA A 119 -9.45 -3.45 9.29
CA ALA A 119 -10.44 -3.73 8.26
C ALA A 119 -11.87 -3.49 8.76
N THR A 120 -12.74 -2.99 7.89
CA THR A 120 -14.18 -2.84 8.10
C THR A 120 -14.92 -3.47 6.93
N ALA A 121 -16.25 -3.55 7.01
CA ALA A 121 -17.05 -4.04 5.88
C ALA A 121 -17.04 -3.06 4.69
N GLY A 122 -16.66 -1.79 4.89
CA GLY A 122 -16.63 -0.76 3.85
C GLY A 122 -15.23 -0.47 3.29
N GLY A 123 -14.17 -1.07 3.83
CA GLY A 123 -12.80 -0.83 3.40
C GLY A 123 -11.76 -1.20 4.47
N PHE A 124 -10.59 -0.59 4.42
CA PHE A 124 -9.56 -0.76 5.44
C PHE A 124 -8.75 0.51 5.70
N VAL A 125 -8.12 0.57 6.86
CA VAL A 125 -7.15 1.59 7.22
C VAL A 125 -5.83 0.91 7.49
N LEU A 126 -4.81 1.28 6.71
CA LEU A 126 -3.44 0.82 6.88
C LEU A 126 -2.63 1.92 7.59
N LYS A 127 -2.14 1.66 8.80
CA LYS A 127 -1.19 2.53 9.49
C LYS A 127 0.22 2.00 9.21
N MET A 128 1.07 2.86 8.66
CA MET A 128 2.49 2.60 8.39
C MET A 128 3.30 3.72 9.00
N ILE A 129 4.54 3.41 9.37
CA ILE A 129 5.52 4.42 9.75
C ILE A 129 6.08 5.01 8.46
N VAL A 130 5.95 6.32 8.29
CA VAL A 130 6.50 7.03 7.13
C VAL A 130 7.18 8.32 7.61
N PRO A 131 8.16 8.85 6.85
CA PRO A 131 8.75 10.14 7.15
C PRO A 131 7.71 11.27 7.24
N LYS A 132 7.96 12.25 8.11
CA LYS A 132 7.02 13.33 8.42
C LYS A 132 6.60 14.11 7.15
N TYR A 133 7.50 14.30 6.20
CA TYR A 133 7.20 15.02 4.94
C TYR A 133 6.12 14.33 4.07
N ILE A 134 5.85 13.03 4.26
CA ILE A 134 4.77 12.33 3.54
C ILE A 134 3.40 12.67 4.12
N VAL A 135 3.33 12.91 5.43
CA VAL A 135 2.07 13.17 6.16
C VAL A 135 1.80 14.65 6.41
N MET A 136 2.80 15.52 6.25
CA MET A 136 2.66 16.97 6.44
C MET A 136 1.64 17.59 5.49
N ARG A 137 0.98 18.67 5.96
CA ARG A 137 0.08 19.47 5.13
C ARG A 137 0.85 20.08 3.96
N ARG A 138 0.35 19.83 2.75
CA ARG A 138 1.00 20.21 1.49
C ARG A 138 1.00 21.73 1.30
N ARG A 139 2.13 22.28 0.85
CA ARG A 139 2.18 23.59 0.16
C ARG A 139 1.76 23.39 -1.29
N ARG A 140 1.00 24.30 -1.89
CA ARG A 140 0.34 24.11 -3.21
C ARG A 140 1.29 23.69 -4.35
N SER A 141 2.56 24.10 -4.28
CA SER A 141 3.62 23.81 -5.26
C SER A 141 4.34 22.48 -5.07
N TYR A 142 4.07 21.75 -3.99
CA TYR A 142 4.74 20.48 -3.70
C TYR A 142 3.90 19.28 -4.17
N PRO A 143 4.56 18.20 -4.62
CA PRO A 143 3.89 16.96 -4.95
C PRO A 143 3.12 16.34 -3.79
N ASP A 144 2.07 15.59 -4.12
CA ASP A 144 1.30 14.84 -3.14
C ASP A 144 1.93 13.46 -2.93
N MET A 145 2.96 13.43 -2.09
CA MET A 145 3.71 12.21 -1.74
C MET A 145 2.80 11.13 -1.16
N ARG A 146 1.78 11.52 -0.41
CA ARG A 146 0.81 10.59 0.15
C ARG A 146 0.01 9.92 -0.96
N ARG A 147 -0.54 10.71 -1.88
CA ARG A 147 -1.31 10.17 -3.01
C ARG A 147 -0.46 9.28 -3.90
N GLU A 148 0.77 9.69 -4.19
CA GLU A 148 1.73 8.92 -4.98
C GLU A 148 2.05 7.56 -4.32
N LEU A 149 2.26 7.52 -3.00
CA LEU A 149 2.56 6.28 -2.26
C LEU A 149 1.37 5.32 -2.16
N THR A 150 0.14 5.85 -2.22
CA THR A 150 -1.10 5.05 -2.18
C THR A 150 -1.68 4.74 -3.55
N TYR A 151 -1.07 5.25 -4.62
CA TYR A 151 -1.61 5.06 -5.96
C TYR A 151 -1.62 3.58 -6.32
N ILE A 152 -2.68 3.11 -6.97
CA ILE A 152 -2.75 1.75 -7.50
C ILE A 152 -3.09 1.84 -8.98
N THR A 153 -2.46 1.01 -9.79
CA THR A 153 -2.82 0.89 -11.20
C THR A 153 -4.13 0.14 -11.38
N THR A 154 -4.70 0.18 -12.57
CA THR A 154 -5.92 -0.58 -12.89
C THR A 154 -5.68 -2.09 -12.76
N GLU A 155 -4.54 -2.59 -13.21
CA GLU A 155 -4.19 -4.01 -13.13
C GLU A 155 -4.04 -4.46 -11.68
N GLU A 156 -3.43 -3.63 -10.84
CA GLU A 156 -3.30 -3.86 -9.40
C GLU A 156 -4.65 -3.86 -8.70
N ALA A 157 -5.55 -2.92 -9.05
CA ALA A 157 -6.90 -2.91 -8.52
C ALA A 157 -7.67 -4.20 -8.85
N MET A 158 -7.56 -4.69 -10.09
CA MET A 158 -8.14 -5.98 -10.50
C MET A 158 -7.51 -7.15 -9.74
N LEU A 159 -6.19 -7.14 -9.55
CA LEU A 159 -5.48 -8.15 -8.77
C LEU A 159 -5.96 -8.18 -7.31
N LEU A 160 -6.06 -7.02 -6.66
CA LEU A 160 -6.58 -6.89 -5.30
C LEU A 160 -8.03 -7.36 -5.21
N GLY A 161 -8.87 -7.11 -6.23
CA GLY A 161 -10.22 -7.66 -6.31
C GLY A 161 -10.24 -9.19 -6.31
N ARG A 162 -9.31 -9.84 -7.02
CA ARG A 162 -9.16 -11.30 -7.01
C ARG A 162 -8.66 -11.83 -5.65
N VAL A 163 -7.71 -11.14 -5.03
CA VAL A 163 -7.21 -11.47 -3.69
C VAL A 163 -8.34 -11.40 -2.66
N PHE A 164 -9.12 -10.31 -2.68
CA PHE A 164 -10.32 -10.14 -1.86
C PHE A 164 -11.27 -11.32 -2.02
N TRP A 165 -11.66 -11.62 -3.26
CA TRP A 165 -12.65 -12.65 -3.55
C TRP A 165 -12.21 -14.04 -3.07
N ARG A 166 -10.95 -14.41 -3.32
CA ARG A 166 -10.39 -15.69 -2.88
C ARG A 166 -10.41 -15.82 -1.36
N ALA A 167 -9.96 -14.78 -0.65
CA ALA A 167 -9.93 -14.76 0.80
C ALA A 167 -11.34 -14.84 1.42
N ALA A 168 -12.28 -14.02 0.92
CA ALA A 168 -13.66 -14.03 1.41
C ALA A 168 -14.34 -15.38 1.15
N ARG A 169 -14.19 -15.97 -0.04
CA ARG A 169 -14.75 -17.28 -0.38
C ARG A 169 -14.18 -18.40 0.50
N GLN A 170 -12.87 -18.38 0.76
CA GLN A 170 -12.22 -19.36 1.64
C GLN A 170 -12.78 -19.26 3.06
N PHE A 171 -12.98 -18.04 3.57
CA PHE A 171 -13.59 -17.82 4.88
C PHE A 171 -15.02 -18.38 4.95
N LEU A 172 -15.86 -18.07 3.95
CA LEU A 172 -17.25 -18.59 3.92
C LEU A 172 -17.28 -20.12 3.88
N ARG A 173 -16.43 -20.75 3.07
CA ARG A 173 -16.34 -22.22 2.99
C ARG A 173 -15.98 -22.87 4.32
N ALA A 174 -14.99 -22.31 5.03
CA ALA A 174 -14.60 -22.82 6.33
C ALA A 174 -15.74 -22.76 7.35
N ASN A 175 -16.52 -21.67 7.35
CA ASN A 175 -17.66 -21.50 8.25
C ASN A 175 -18.86 -22.40 7.87
N LEU A 176 -19.07 -22.66 6.57
CA LEU A 176 -20.10 -23.60 6.12
C LEU A 176 -19.83 -25.01 6.63
N ILE A 177 -18.59 -25.49 6.51
CA ILE A 177 -18.18 -26.81 7.02
C ILE A 177 -18.45 -26.92 8.53
N GLN A 178 -18.13 -25.87 9.30
CA GLN A 178 -18.38 -25.85 10.74
C GLN A 178 -19.87 -25.92 11.10
N GLN A 179 -20.74 -25.24 10.34
CA GLN A 179 -22.19 -25.33 10.55
C GLN A 179 -22.75 -26.71 10.21
N THR A 180 -22.25 -27.36 9.15
CA THR A 180 -22.66 -28.72 8.80
C THR A 180 -22.28 -29.72 9.89
N ILE A 181 -21.07 -29.61 10.44
CA ILE A 181 -20.62 -30.47 11.55
C ILE A 181 -21.48 -30.23 12.81
N ALA A 182 -21.71 -28.96 13.17
CA ALA A 182 -22.46 -28.61 14.37
C ALA A 182 -23.96 -28.96 14.31
N GLY A 183 -24.57 -28.98 13.11
CA GLY A 183 -25.96 -29.38 12.91
C GLY A 183 -26.17 -30.89 12.74
N SER A 184 -25.08 -31.68 12.69
CA SER A 184 -25.12 -33.15 12.60
C SER A 184 -24.87 -33.83 13.95
N SER A 185 -24.74 -33.05 15.02
CA SER A 185 -24.49 -33.49 16.41
C SER A 185 -25.77 -33.36 17.23
#